data_AF-A0A455U6G2-F1
#
_entry.id   AF-A0A455U6G2-F1
#
_cell.length_a   1.000
_cell.length_b   1.000
_cell.length_c   1.000
_cell.angle_alpha   90.00
_cell.angle_beta   90.00
_cell.angle_gamma   90.00
#
_symmetry.space_group_name_H-M   'P 1'
#
loop_
_entity.id
_entity.type
_entity.pdbx_description
1 polymer ?
#
loop_
_entity_poly.entity_id
_entity_poly.type
_entity_poly.pdbx_seq_one_letter_code
_entity_poly.pdbx_strand_id
1 'polypeptide(L)'
;MEDFAARVNSDLVGKVINIASRCAGFVKKLGGGTLSTHCAEPQMVARFIAAGDDIADDFELREFSRAMRKIMELADEANTYIADKEPWALAKQDGRDAEVLEICSVGINLFRQLMVYLAPWSPPWLRMPVSF
;
A
#
# COMPACT_ATOMS: atom_id res chain seq x y z
N MET A 1 -19.26 16.72 11.96
CA MET A 1 -17.80 16.69 11.62
C MET A 1 -17.19 15.34 11.94
N GLU A 2 -17.56 14.70 13.07
CA GLU A 2 -17.13 13.32 13.42
C GLU A 2 -17.50 12.27 12.36
N ASP A 3 -18.69 12.37 11.77
CA ASP A 3 -19.21 11.40 10.80
C ASP A 3 -18.40 11.36 9.48
N PHE A 4 -17.85 12.51 9.06
CA PHE A 4 -17.01 12.59 7.87
C PHE A 4 -15.63 11.99 8.10
N ALA A 5 -15.00 12.31 9.24
CA ALA A 5 -13.69 11.77 9.59
C ALA A 5 -13.75 10.25 9.79
N ALA A 6 -14.79 9.74 10.46
CA ALA A 6 -14.98 8.31 10.65
C ALA A 6 -15.16 7.56 9.32
N ARG A 7 -15.94 8.11 8.39
CA ARG A 7 -16.17 7.53 7.07
C ARG A 7 -14.92 7.52 6.20
N VAL A 8 -14.21 8.64 6.13
CA VAL A 8 -12.93 8.74 5.40
C VAL A 8 -11.91 7.75 5.95
N ASN A 9 -11.86 7.58 7.27
CA ASN A 9 -10.97 6.60 7.90
C ASN A 9 -11.35 5.16 7.54
N SER A 10 -12.64 4.80 7.56
CA SER A 10 -13.08 3.44 7.18
C SER A 10 -12.81 3.13 5.70
N ASP A 11 -13.11 4.08 4.81
CA ASP A 11 -12.91 3.90 3.37
C ASP A 11 -11.42 3.74 3.05
N LEU A 12 -10.56 4.57 3.67
CA LEU A 12 -9.12 4.48 3.48
C LEU A 12 -8.54 3.20 4.05
N VAL A 13 -8.93 2.80 5.26
CA VAL A 13 -8.52 1.51 5.84
C VAL A 13 -8.95 0.37 4.94
N GLY A 14 -10.17 0.40 4.40
CA GLY A 14 -10.65 -0.59 3.44
C GLY A 14 -9.77 -0.69 2.20
N LYS A 15 -9.39 0.45 1.59
CA LYS A 15 -8.49 0.49 0.43
C LYS A 15 -7.10 -0.08 0.74
N VAL A 16 -6.54 0.27 1.90
CA VAL A 16 -5.21 -0.19 2.31
C VAL A 16 -5.20 -1.68 2.63
N ILE A 17 -6.19 -2.18 3.36
CA ILE A 17 -6.32 -3.61 3.68
C ILE A 17 -6.56 -4.45 2.41
N ASN A 18 -7.28 -3.92 1.41
CA ASN A 18 -7.49 -4.60 0.13
C ASN A 18 -6.19 -4.87 -0.64
N ILE A 19 -5.19 -3.99 -0.52
CA ILE A 19 -3.85 -4.21 -1.10
C ILE A 19 -3.18 -5.42 -0.45
N ALA A 20 -3.10 -5.42 0.89
CA ALA A 20 -2.46 -6.51 1.62
C ALA A 20 -3.17 -7.85 1.40
N SER A 21 -4.51 -7.88 1.42
CA SER A 21 -5.27 -9.12 1.26
C SER A 21 -5.09 -9.77 -0.11
N ARG A 22 -4.95 -8.97 -1.18
CA ARG A 22 -4.73 -9.46 -2.55
C ARG A 22 -3.30 -9.92 -2.81
N CYS A 23 -2.31 -9.38 -2.10
CA CYS A 23 -0.89 -9.66 -2.37
C CYS A 23 -0.25 -10.63 -1.37
N ALA A 24 -0.55 -10.53 -0.08
CA ALA A 24 0.17 -11.26 0.98
C ALA A 24 0.08 -12.78 0.85
N GLY A 25 -1.07 -13.29 0.39
CA GLY A 25 -1.26 -14.72 0.13
C GLY A 25 -0.29 -15.27 -0.92
N PHE A 26 -0.09 -14.53 -2.01
CA PHE A 26 0.86 -14.92 -3.07
C PHE A 26 2.30 -14.80 -2.62
N VAL A 27 2.66 -13.73 -1.89
CA VAL A 27 4.01 -13.59 -1.31
C VAL A 27 4.32 -14.77 -0.37
N LYS A 28 3.38 -15.16 0.47
CA LYS A 28 3.55 -16.32 1.36
C LYS A 28 3.68 -17.63 0.57
N LYS A 29 2.84 -17.85 -0.43
CA LYS A 29 2.78 -19.10 -1.20
C LYS A 29 3.97 -19.28 -2.16
N LEU A 30 4.31 -18.23 -2.91
CA LEU A 30 5.30 -18.28 -3.99
C LEU A 30 6.69 -17.85 -3.53
N GLY A 31 6.78 -16.86 -2.63
CA GLY A 31 8.05 -16.35 -2.11
C GLY A 31 8.44 -16.91 -0.75
N GLY A 32 7.67 -17.85 -0.18
CA GLY A 32 7.93 -18.38 1.16
C GLY A 32 7.86 -17.31 2.26
N GLY A 33 7.08 -16.25 2.05
CA GLY A 33 7.01 -15.10 2.95
C GLY A 33 8.08 -14.03 2.71
N THR A 34 8.93 -14.20 1.69
CA THR A 34 9.92 -13.21 1.26
C THR A 34 9.44 -12.48 0.01
N LEU A 35 9.72 -11.18 -0.06
CA LEU A 35 9.44 -10.37 -1.25
C LEU A 35 10.45 -10.70 -2.36
N SER A 36 10.08 -10.42 -3.61
CA SER A 36 11.00 -10.49 -4.75
C SER A 36 12.20 -9.58 -4.52
N THR A 37 13.39 -10.05 -4.92
CA THR A 37 14.62 -9.26 -4.95
C THR A 37 14.63 -8.24 -6.08
N HIS A 38 13.81 -8.45 -7.11
CA HIS A 38 13.61 -7.53 -8.21
C HIS A 38 12.33 -6.72 -8.00
N CYS A 39 12.46 -5.39 -8.09
CA CYS A 39 11.31 -4.49 -8.06
C CYS A 39 10.88 -4.21 -9.50
N ALA A 40 9.72 -4.75 -9.91
CA ALA A 40 9.19 -4.57 -11.26
C ALA A 40 8.78 -3.11 -11.57
N GLU A 41 8.45 -2.32 -10.55
CA GLU A 41 7.95 -0.95 -10.71
C GLU A 41 8.73 0.03 -9.80
N PRO A 42 10.06 0.20 -10.00
CA PRO A 42 10.90 0.97 -9.10
C PRO A 42 10.53 2.46 -9.08
N GLN A 43 10.05 2.98 -10.22
CA GLN A 43 9.62 4.38 -10.34
C GLN A 43 8.34 4.65 -9.55
N MET A 44 7.38 3.72 -9.58
CA MET A 44 6.14 3.83 -8.80
C MET A 44 6.45 3.84 -7.31
N VAL A 45 7.30 2.91 -6.85
CA VAL A 45 7.74 2.84 -5.45
C VAL A 45 8.46 4.13 -5.04
N ALA A 46 9.40 4.61 -5.86
CA ALA A 46 10.13 5.85 -5.58
C ALA A 46 9.20 7.06 -5.47
N ARG A 47 8.17 7.15 -6.32
CA ARG A 47 7.18 8.23 -6.27
C ARG A 47 6.31 8.14 -5.00
N PHE A 48 5.90 6.94 -4.59
CA PHE A 48 5.19 6.76 -3.32
C PHE A 48 6.02 7.22 -2.12
N ILE A 49 7.34 6.97 -2.14
CA ILE A 49 8.27 7.43 -1.11
C ILE A 49 8.41 8.96 -1.16
N ALA A 50 8.61 9.55 -2.34
CA ALA A 50 8.79 10.99 -2.52
C ALA A 50 7.55 11.81 -2.10
N ALA A 51 6.34 11.25 -2.24
CA ALA A 51 5.12 11.88 -1.76
C ALA A 51 5.11 12.10 -0.22
N GLY A 52 6.01 11.44 0.50
CA GLY A 52 6.13 11.56 1.95
C GLY A 52 6.49 12.96 2.42
N ASP A 53 7.33 13.69 1.69
CA ASP A 53 7.73 15.06 2.04
C ASP A 53 6.51 15.99 2.01
N ASP A 54 5.76 15.96 0.91
CA ASP A 54 4.53 16.73 0.73
C ASP A 54 3.42 16.36 1.72
N ILE A 55 3.36 15.11 2.16
CA ILE A 55 2.39 14.64 3.17
C ILE A 55 2.82 15.09 4.57
N ALA A 56 4.12 15.05 4.87
CA ALA A 56 4.68 15.52 6.12
C ALA A 56 4.45 17.03 6.30
N ASP A 57 4.72 17.82 5.26
CA ASP A 57 4.47 19.27 5.26
C ASP A 57 2.99 19.59 5.55
N ASP A 58 2.06 18.84 4.96
CA ASP A 58 0.63 18.99 5.24
C ASP A 58 0.31 18.69 6.71
N PHE A 59 0.94 17.66 7.29
CA PHE A 59 0.76 17.35 8.72
C PHE A 59 1.31 18.44 9.63
N GLU A 60 2.50 18.98 9.33
CA GLU A 60 3.14 20.05 10.10
C GLU A 60 2.32 21.35 10.09
N LEU A 61 1.75 21.68 8.92
CA LEU A 61 0.87 22.84 8.74
C LEU A 61 -0.55 22.62 9.27
N ARG A 62 -0.86 21.44 9.85
CA ARG A 62 -2.19 21.04 10.33
C ARG A 62 -3.25 20.95 9.23
N GLU A 63 -2.82 20.79 7.98
CA GLU A 63 -3.66 20.59 6.80
C GLU A 63 -4.06 19.11 6.62
N PHE A 64 -4.62 18.51 7.68
CA PHE A 64 -4.88 17.06 7.75
C PHE A 64 -5.77 16.55 6.62
N SER A 65 -6.81 17.31 6.23
CA SER A 65 -7.68 16.92 5.13
C SER A 65 -6.97 16.91 3.77
N ARG A 66 -5.88 17.66 3.60
CA ARG A 66 -5.05 17.64 2.39
C ARG A 66 -4.13 16.41 2.39
N ALA A 67 -3.46 16.15 3.52
CA ALA A 67 -2.65 14.94 3.71
C ALA A 67 -3.47 13.67 3.44
N MET A 68 -4.67 13.57 4.04
CA MET A 68 -5.53 12.39 3.89
C MET A 68 -6.00 12.17 2.45
N ARG A 69 -6.23 13.24 1.67
CA ARG A 69 -6.57 13.13 0.24
C ARG A 69 -5.41 12.57 -0.57
N LYS A 70 -4.19 13.07 -0.34
CA LYS A 70 -2.98 12.54 -1.00
C LYS A 70 -2.78 11.06 -0.69
N ILE A 71 -2.96 10.64 0.57
CA ILE A 71 -2.84 9.23 0.96
C ILE A 71 -3.94 8.38 0.28
N MET A 72 -5.16 8.90 0.15
CA MET A 72 -6.25 8.21 -0.55
C MET A 72 -5.96 8.04 -2.04
N GLU A 73 -5.44 9.08 -2.70
CA GLU A 73 -5.03 9.02 -4.11
C GLU A 73 -3.93 7.96 -4.33
N LEU A 74 -2.93 7.89 -3.44
CA LEU A 74 -1.91 6.84 -3.48
C LEU A 74 -2.51 5.44 -3.26
N ALA A 75 -3.46 5.30 -2.33
CA ALA A 75 -4.12 4.03 -2.09
C ALA A 75 -4.96 3.58 -3.30
N ASP A 76 -5.63 4.51 -3.97
CA ASP A 76 -6.37 4.24 -5.21
C ASP A 76 -5.44 3.80 -6.32
N GLU A 77 -4.31 4.48 -6.50
CA GLU A 77 -3.34 4.11 -7.51
C GLU A 77 -2.73 2.72 -7.28
N ALA A 78 -2.39 2.38 -6.03
CA ALA A 78 -1.91 1.04 -5.69
C ALA A 78 -2.96 -0.04 -5.97
N ASN A 79 -4.24 0.23 -5.68
CA ASN A 79 -5.33 -0.68 -5.99
C ASN A 79 -5.55 -0.86 -7.50
N THR A 80 -5.48 0.23 -8.27
CA THR A 80 -5.55 0.21 -9.74
C THR A 80 -4.40 -0.61 -10.32
N TYR A 81 -3.17 -0.38 -9.88
CA TYR A 81 -2.02 -1.17 -10.30
C TYR A 81 -2.23 -2.68 -10.11
N ILE A 82 -2.69 -3.09 -8.92
CA ILE A 82 -2.96 -4.51 -8.64
C ILE A 82 -4.11 -5.03 -9.48
N ALA A 83 -5.14 -4.21 -9.72
CA ALA A 83 -6.26 -4.58 -10.56
C ALA A 83 -5.85 -4.78 -12.01
N ASP A 84 -5.04 -3.88 -12.57
CA ASP A 84 -4.60 -3.94 -13.97
C ASP A 84 -3.66 -5.13 -14.23
N LYS A 85 -2.84 -5.50 -13.25
CA LYS A 85 -1.92 -6.64 -13.37
C LYS A 85 -2.58 -7.99 -13.12
N GLU A 86 -3.76 -8.02 -12.49
CA GLU A 86 -4.55 -9.23 -12.21
C GLU A 86 -3.73 -10.43 -11.70
N PRO A 87 -3.02 -10.34 -10.56
CA PRO A 87 -2.15 -11.43 -10.08
C PRO A 87 -2.91 -12.75 -9.85
N TRP A 88 -4.21 -12.69 -9.54
CA TRP A 88 -5.07 -13.87 -9.41
C TRP A 88 -5.35 -14.60 -10.73
N ALA A 89 -5.30 -13.88 -11.85
CA ALA A 89 -5.44 -14.46 -13.19
C ALA A 89 -4.09 -15.00 -13.66
N LEU A 90 -3.01 -14.23 -13.46
CA LEU A 90 -1.64 -14.64 -13.78
C LEU A 90 -1.22 -15.90 -13.00
N ALA A 91 -1.61 -16.04 -11.73
CA ALA A 91 -1.29 -17.21 -10.91
C ALA A 91 -1.96 -18.52 -11.38
N LYS A 92 -2.87 -18.46 -12.34
CA LYS A 92 -3.48 -19.65 -12.98
C LYS A 92 -2.74 -20.08 -14.24
N GLN A 93 -1.77 -19.30 -14.70
CA GLN A 93 -0.99 -19.57 -15.90
C GLN A 93 0.34 -20.21 -15.50
N ASP A 94 0.69 -21.32 -16.15
CA ASP A 94 1.92 -22.05 -15.87
C ASP A 94 3.17 -21.19 -16.17
N GLY A 95 4.15 -21.24 -15.26
CA GLY A 95 5.42 -20.53 -15.42
C GLY A 95 5.40 -19.03 -15.11
N ARG A 96 4.29 -18.50 -14.58
CA ARG A 96 4.14 -17.06 -14.27
C ARG A 96 4.35 -16.70 -12.79
N ASP A 97 4.71 -17.68 -11.96
CA ASP A 97 4.86 -17.52 -10.51
C ASP A 97 5.84 -16.40 -10.11
N ALA A 98 6.95 -16.26 -10.83
CA ALA A 98 7.93 -15.21 -10.56
C ALA A 98 7.33 -13.81 -10.78
N GLU A 99 6.58 -13.63 -11.86
CA GLU A 99 5.93 -12.35 -12.17
C GLU A 99 4.82 -12.04 -11.15
N VAL A 100 4.02 -13.03 -10.76
CA VAL A 100 3.02 -12.87 -9.71
C VAL A 100 3.68 -12.41 -8.40
N LEU A 101 4.80 -13.04 -8.03
CA LEU A 101 5.56 -12.66 -6.84
C LEU A 101 6.09 -11.23 -6.95
N GLU A 102 6.63 -10.82 -8.09
CA GLU A 102 7.11 -9.45 -8.33
C GLU A 102 5.99 -8.41 -8.20
N ILE A 103 4.85 -8.63 -8.86
CA ILE A 103 3.68 -7.75 -8.79
C ILE A 103 3.20 -7.61 -7.35
N CYS A 104 3.06 -8.73 -6.65
CA CYS A 104 2.60 -8.73 -5.27
C CYS A 104 3.63 -8.11 -4.33
N SER A 105 4.92 -8.22 -4.63
CA SER A 105 5.98 -7.59 -3.85
C SER A 105 5.96 -6.06 -3.99
N VAL A 106 5.73 -5.54 -5.20
CA VAL A 106 5.44 -4.11 -5.40
C VAL A 106 4.22 -3.71 -4.57
N GLY A 107 3.11 -4.45 -4.66
CA GLY A 107 1.89 -4.17 -3.89
C GLY A 107 2.13 -4.09 -2.37
N ILE A 108 2.92 -5.00 -1.81
CA ILE A 108 3.28 -4.98 -0.38
C ILE A 108 4.19 -3.79 -0.02
N ASN A 109 5.10 -3.39 -0.90
CA ASN A 109 5.91 -2.18 -0.68
C ASN A 109 5.05 -0.91 -0.66
N LEU A 110 4.08 -0.79 -1.58
CA LEU A 110 3.14 0.33 -1.59
C LEU A 110 2.26 0.35 -0.34
N PHE A 111 1.73 -0.82 0.05
CA PHE A 111 1.00 -0.99 1.31
C PHE A 111 1.81 -0.52 2.52
N ARG A 112 3.07 -0.95 2.62
CA ARG A 112 3.98 -0.55 3.70
C ARG A 112 4.12 0.97 3.75
N GLN A 113 4.31 1.63 2.60
CA GLN A 113 4.44 3.08 2.57
C GLN A 113 3.17 3.81 3.02
N LEU A 114 2.00 3.35 2.59
CA LEU A 114 0.71 3.89 3.03
C LEU A 114 0.52 3.73 4.55
N MET A 115 0.92 2.59 5.10
CA MET A 115 0.87 2.34 6.54
C MET A 115 1.77 3.27 7.34
N VAL A 116 2.93 3.66 6.79
CA VAL A 116 3.81 4.66 7.41
C VAL A 116 3.12 6.02 7.51
N TYR A 117 2.47 6.48 6.44
CA TYR A 117 1.72 7.75 6.45
C TYR A 117 0.52 7.75 7.39
N LEU A 118 -0.07 6.57 7.62
CA LEU A 118 -1.22 6.41 8.52
C LEU A 118 -0.81 6.17 9.98
N ALA A 119 0.46 5.89 10.27
CA ALA A 119 0.94 5.60 11.62
C ALA A 119 0.60 6.67 12.69
N PRO A 120 0.60 7.98 12.39
CA PRO A 120 0.20 9.01 13.35
C PRO A 120 -1.27 8.90 13.80
N TRP A 121 -2.14 8.33 12.95
CA TRP A 121 -3.60 8.25 13.15
C TRP A 121 -4.10 6.85 13.49
N SER A 122 -3.25 5.86 13.24
CA SER A 122 -3.59 4.48 13.49
C SER A 122 -3.75 4.20 14.99
N PRO A 123 -4.77 3.40 15.38
CA PRO A 123 -4.83 2.81 16.71
C PRO A 123 -3.51 2.06 17.04
N PRO A 124 -3.12 1.97 18.32
CA PRO A 124 -1.84 1.38 18.73
C PRO A 124 -1.59 -0.04 18.19
N TRP A 125 -2.64 -0.82 17.91
CA TRP A 125 -2.53 -2.21 17.42
C TRP A 125 -2.21 -2.35 15.92
N LEU A 126 -2.36 -1.30 15.10
CA LEU A 126 -1.93 -1.33 13.68
C LEU A 126 -0.48 -0.83 13.51
N ARG A 127 0.15 -0.32 14.58
CA ARG A 127 1.55 0.09 14.54
C ARG A 127 2.42 -1.17 14.51
N MET A 128 2.72 -1.67 13.32
CA MET A 128 3.80 -2.65 13.18
C MET A 128 5.09 -1.99 13.66
N PRO A 129 5.93 -2.68 14.46
CA PRO A 129 7.21 -2.13 14.88
C PRO A 129 8.04 -1.81 13.65
N VAL A 130 8.25 -0.52 13.40
CA VAL A 130 9.18 -0.04 12.38
C VAL A 130 10.57 -0.15 13.00
N SER A 131 11.07 -1.38 13.13
CA SER A 131 12.48 -1.59 13.41
C SER A 131 13.24 -1.38 12.11
N PHE A 132 14.10 -0.36 12.10
CA PHE A 132 15.09 -0.12 11.05
C PHE A 132 16.09 -1.27 10.96
#